data_AF-A0A2M6P1S3-F1
#
_entry.id   AF-A0A2M6P1S3-F1
#
_cell.length_a   1.000
_cell.length_b   1.000
_cell.length_c   1.000
_cell.angle_alpha   90.00
_cell.angle_beta   90.00
_cell.angle_gamma   90.00
#
_symmetry.space_group_name_H-M   'P 1'
#
loop_
_entity.id
_entity.type
_entity.pdbx_description
1 polymer ?
#
loop_
_entity_poly.entity_id
_entity_poly.type
_entity_poly.pdbx_seq_one_letter_code
_entity_poly.pdbx_strand_id
1 'polypeptide(L)'
;MYFRFTFLLLLALLLFPATARAYTDTTATPWYSRYYDKSLEQKVNNLDDTIVQDIPIPILFDISIGDFSPNFGVPRSGGRTHEGQDILAPIGTPLVSPTDAVVTYIMYGDSAGNSVYTANPGGETFAYLHLDSVNPTLAVGDVLHTGDLLGYVGDTGNAKGGPAHLHFEMLRDVPTDPFPRITRAFSLQEKMKITTNIYKGLNLLHAKLLTEFLLDHFEDEFLAAKQQGITLPDDIAAVLGQTTVASLSIHESSLVPARDLTIGSRGEDVLALQKQLLLANVGAAAQALADVGATGYFGALTKSAVLEYQLAYHITPANGYYGIETQQVLSPETHDEIPAPKIPIPEP
;
A
#
# COMPACT_ATOMS: atom_id res chain seq x y z
N MET A 1 5.65 24.73 -20.67
CA MET A 1 7.00 24.88 -20.09
C MET A 1 6.87 25.57 -18.74
N TYR A 2 6.59 24.81 -17.68
CA TYR A 2 6.58 25.29 -16.30
C TYR A 2 7.47 24.34 -15.50
N PHE A 3 8.64 24.84 -15.10
CA PHE A 3 9.56 24.15 -14.20
C PHE A 3 8.91 24.11 -12.81
N ARG A 4 8.52 22.92 -12.34
CA ARG A 4 8.26 22.68 -10.92
C ARG A 4 9.59 22.33 -10.26
N PHE A 5 10.05 23.22 -9.39
CA PHE A 5 11.26 23.04 -8.60
C PHE A 5 11.14 21.80 -7.71
N THR A 6 12.04 20.85 -7.90
CA THR A 6 12.40 19.84 -6.90
C THR A 6 12.98 20.54 -5.68
N PHE A 7 12.26 20.53 -4.56
CA PHE A 7 12.82 20.88 -3.27
C PHE A 7 13.25 19.58 -2.57
N LEU A 8 14.52 19.23 -2.73
CA LEU A 8 15.22 18.34 -1.81
C LEU A 8 15.34 19.08 -0.47
N LEU A 9 14.54 18.70 0.52
CA LEU A 9 14.74 19.18 1.89
C LEU A 9 15.39 18.08 2.73
N LEU A 10 16.71 18.16 2.81
CA LEU A 10 17.48 17.67 3.95
C LEU A 10 17.02 18.45 5.20
N LEU A 11 16.48 17.78 6.21
CA LEU A 11 16.36 18.37 7.55
C LEU A 11 16.85 17.38 8.60
N ALA A 12 18.16 17.44 8.84
CA ALA A 12 18.77 16.90 10.04
C ALA A 12 18.53 17.85 11.22
N LEU A 13 18.14 17.27 12.36
CA LEU A 13 18.22 17.73 13.75
C LEU A 13 17.83 19.19 14.06
N LEU A 14 16.93 19.38 15.05
CA LEU A 14 17.24 20.09 16.30
C LEU A 14 16.10 19.95 17.33
N LEU A 15 16.48 19.42 18.51
CA LEU A 15 16.02 19.73 19.87
C LEU A 15 14.65 19.21 20.37
N PHE A 16 14.66 17.99 20.90
CA PHE A 16 13.88 17.62 22.10
C PHE A 16 14.73 16.76 23.04
N PRO A 17 14.52 16.82 24.37
CA PRO A 17 15.35 16.11 25.32
C PRO A 17 15.19 14.60 25.14
N ALA A 18 16.32 13.93 24.95
CA ALA A 18 16.41 12.49 24.88
C ALA A 18 15.98 11.87 26.22
N THR A 19 14.80 11.24 26.24
CA THR A 19 14.52 10.14 27.16
C THR A 19 13.81 9.00 26.45
N ALA A 20 14.27 8.62 25.26
CA ALA A 20 14.17 7.24 24.83
C ALA A 20 15.43 6.54 25.34
N ARG A 21 15.33 5.81 26.45
CA ARG A 21 16.44 4.97 26.92
C ARG A 21 16.55 3.81 25.92
N ALA A 22 17.41 3.94 24.93
CA ALA A 22 17.82 2.83 24.08
C ALA A 22 18.36 1.72 25.00
N TYR A 23 17.65 0.60 25.05
CA TYR A 23 18.13 -0.60 25.72
C TYR A 23 19.06 -1.31 24.74
N THR A 24 20.35 -1.01 24.83
CA THR A 24 21.39 -1.75 24.14
C THR A 24 21.78 -2.93 25.01
N ASP A 25 21.20 -4.11 24.78
CA ASP A 25 21.74 -5.36 25.31
C ASP A 25 22.90 -5.81 24.40
N THR A 26 24.09 -5.92 24.96
CA THR A 26 25.30 -6.40 24.29
C THR A 26 25.62 -7.86 24.64
N THR A 27 24.72 -8.56 25.34
CA THR A 27 24.85 -9.99 25.58
C THR A 27 24.16 -10.77 24.46
N ALA A 28 24.85 -11.77 23.92
CA ALA A 28 24.42 -12.61 22.81
C ALA A 28 23.26 -13.56 23.19
N THR A 29 22.16 -13.02 23.70
CA THR A 29 20.87 -13.68 23.71
C THR A 29 20.23 -13.49 22.32
N PRO A 30 19.50 -14.48 21.77
CA PRO A 30 18.70 -14.24 20.58
C PRO A 30 17.80 -13.03 20.85
N TRP A 31 17.61 -12.14 19.89
CA TRP A 31 16.78 -10.93 20.06
C TRP A 31 15.32 -11.24 20.45
N TYR A 32 14.89 -12.50 20.29
CA TYR A 32 13.60 -13.02 20.76
C TYR A 32 13.59 -13.46 22.25
N SER A 33 14.72 -13.37 22.98
CA SER A 33 14.78 -13.70 24.41
C SER A 33 14.00 -12.67 25.25
N ARG A 34 12.74 -13.00 25.52
CA ARG A 34 11.74 -12.17 26.22
C ARG A 34 12.11 -11.93 27.69
N TYR A 35 12.97 -10.96 27.97
CA TYR A 35 13.04 -10.34 29.30
C TYR A 35 12.26 -9.04 29.31
N TYR A 36 10.94 -9.17 29.46
CA TYR A 36 10.07 -8.03 29.70
C TYR A 36 10.17 -7.60 31.16
N ASP A 37 10.00 -6.30 31.42
CA ASP A 37 9.63 -5.90 32.77
C ASP A 37 8.22 -6.42 33.10
N LYS A 38 7.87 -6.47 34.39
CA LYS A 38 6.58 -7.05 34.84
C LYS A 38 5.35 -6.34 34.26
N SER A 39 5.44 -5.05 33.95
CA SER A 39 4.34 -4.27 33.39
C SER A 39 4.11 -4.65 31.92
N LEU A 40 5.18 -4.74 31.14
CA LEU A 40 5.13 -5.20 29.76
C LEU A 40 4.67 -6.67 29.70
N GLU A 41 5.20 -7.53 30.57
CA GLU A 41 4.78 -8.93 30.67
C GLU A 41 3.26 -9.06 30.93
N GLN A 42 2.72 -8.27 31.87
CA GLN A 42 1.28 -8.26 32.14
C GLN A 42 0.46 -7.86 30.92
N LYS A 43 0.88 -6.82 30.17
CA LYS A 43 0.18 -6.40 28.95
C LYS A 43 0.21 -7.48 27.88
N VAL A 44 1.35 -8.13 27.69
CA VAL A 44 1.49 -9.26 26.75
C VAL A 44 0.58 -10.43 27.16
N ASN A 45 0.53 -10.76 28.45
CA ASN A 45 -0.32 -11.82 28.98
C ASN A 45 -1.83 -11.50 28.91
N ASN A 46 -2.22 -10.25 28.64
CA ASN A 46 -3.61 -9.84 28.45
C ASN A 46 -4.07 -9.98 26.97
N LEU A 47 -3.16 -10.28 26.04
CA LEU A 47 -3.53 -10.60 24.67
C LEU A 47 -4.26 -11.95 24.60
N ASP A 48 -5.09 -12.13 23.58
CA ASP A 48 -5.77 -13.39 23.30
C ASP A 48 -4.75 -14.52 23.06
N ASP A 49 -5.02 -15.73 23.57
CA ASP A 49 -4.14 -16.90 23.43
C ASP A 49 -4.34 -17.64 22.10
N THR A 50 -5.26 -17.17 21.26
CA THR A 50 -5.57 -17.73 19.94
C THR A 50 -4.86 -16.97 18.83
N ILE A 51 -4.24 -17.71 17.91
CA ILE A 51 -3.60 -17.15 16.70
C ILE A 51 -4.67 -16.58 15.76
N VAL A 52 -4.48 -15.33 15.32
CA VAL A 52 -5.33 -14.68 14.30
C VAL A 52 -4.93 -15.19 12.91
N GLN A 53 -5.73 -16.06 12.30
CA GLN A 53 -5.38 -16.66 11.01
C GLN A 53 -5.51 -15.67 9.83
N ASP A 54 -6.52 -14.80 9.87
CA ASP A 54 -6.82 -13.85 8.80
C ASP A 54 -6.40 -12.44 9.19
N ILE A 55 -5.25 -12.01 8.68
CA ILE A 55 -4.74 -10.66 8.93
C ILE A 55 -4.79 -9.80 7.65
N PRO A 56 -5.06 -8.48 7.78
CA PRO A 56 -4.90 -7.57 6.67
C PRO A 56 -3.42 -7.35 6.33
N ILE A 57 -3.14 -6.90 5.11
CA ILE A 57 -1.82 -6.40 4.74
C ILE A 57 -1.42 -5.27 5.71
N PRO A 58 -0.23 -5.30 6.36
CA PRO A 58 0.21 -4.27 7.31
C PRO A 58 0.56 -2.91 6.69
N ILE A 59 0.17 -2.67 5.43
CA ILE A 59 0.34 -1.43 4.68
C ILE A 59 -1.05 -0.92 4.33
N LEU A 60 -1.33 0.35 4.64
CA LEU A 60 -2.69 0.89 4.59
C LEU A 60 -3.19 1.15 3.15
N PHE A 61 -2.29 1.51 2.24
CA PHE A 61 -2.59 1.91 0.85
C PHE A 61 -1.68 1.18 -0.16
N ASP A 62 -1.92 1.41 -1.46
CA ASP A 62 -1.11 0.97 -2.62
C ASP A 62 -1.26 -0.50 -3.05
N ILE A 63 -1.40 -1.43 -2.10
CA ILE A 63 -1.30 -2.87 -2.39
C ILE A 63 -2.63 -3.62 -2.24
N SER A 64 -2.94 -4.49 -3.21
CA SER A 64 -4.02 -5.47 -3.13
C SER A 64 -3.47 -6.89 -2.96
N ILE A 65 -4.28 -7.82 -2.45
CA ILE A 65 -3.88 -9.23 -2.29
C ILE A 65 -3.45 -9.87 -3.61
N GLY A 66 -4.00 -9.43 -4.74
CA GLY A 66 -3.63 -9.93 -6.07
C GLY A 66 -2.24 -9.49 -6.55
N ASP A 67 -1.69 -8.42 -5.97
CA ASP A 67 -0.36 -7.89 -6.30
C ASP A 67 0.77 -8.59 -5.51
N PHE A 68 0.39 -9.47 -4.60
CA PHE A 68 1.27 -10.08 -3.62
C PHE A 68 1.78 -11.43 -4.08
N SER A 69 3.10 -11.64 -4.07
CA SER A 69 3.71 -12.94 -4.38
C SER A 69 4.49 -13.46 -3.17
N PRO A 70 4.41 -14.77 -2.86
CA PRO A 70 5.14 -15.35 -1.74
C PRO A 70 6.63 -15.26 -2.00
N ASN A 71 7.38 -14.72 -1.04
CA ASN A 71 8.83 -14.58 -1.12
C ASN A 71 9.57 -15.04 0.14
N PHE A 72 8.86 -15.63 1.11
CA PHE A 72 9.46 -16.36 2.23
C PHE A 72 10.36 -17.50 1.71
N GLY A 73 11.50 -17.71 2.35
CA GLY A 73 12.48 -18.74 2.00
C GLY A 73 13.33 -18.45 0.76
N VAL A 74 13.08 -17.37 0.02
CA VAL A 74 13.89 -16.98 -1.15
C VAL A 74 15.35 -16.72 -0.72
N PRO A 75 16.37 -17.22 -1.46
CA PRO A 75 17.77 -16.97 -1.13
C PRO A 75 18.12 -15.48 -1.06
N ARG A 76 18.92 -15.10 -0.06
CA ARG A 76 19.44 -13.75 0.17
C ARG A 76 20.96 -13.74 0.13
N SER A 77 21.54 -12.55 0.02
CA SER A 77 22.99 -12.35 0.04
C SER A 77 23.62 -12.95 1.30
N GLY A 78 24.80 -13.55 1.14
CA GLY A 78 25.54 -14.18 2.24
C GLY A 78 25.03 -15.57 2.65
N GLY A 79 24.25 -16.25 1.80
CA GLY A 79 23.76 -17.62 2.07
C GLY A 79 22.58 -17.68 3.03
N ARG A 80 21.97 -16.52 3.34
CA ARG A 80 20.76 -16.43 4.16
C ARG A 80 19.52 -16.82 3.36
N THR A 81 18.48 -17.23 4.05
CA THR A 81 17.12 -17.36 3.50
C THR A 81 16.28 -16.16 3.94
N HIS A 82 15.28 -15.81 3.14
CA HIS A 82 14.34 -14.77 3.51
C HIS A 82 13.41 -15.25 4.62
N GLU A 83 13.44 -14.62 5.80
CA GLU A 83 12.71 -15.05 7.01
C GLU A 83 11.36 -14.34 7.19
N GLY A 84 10.93 -13.59 6.18
CA GLY A 84 9.68 -12.85 6.20
C GLY A 84 9.08 -12.74 4.81
N GLN A 85 8.23 -11.74 4.67
CA GLN A 85 7.55 -11.40 3.45
C GLN A 85 7.78 -9.92 3.13
N ASP A 86 8.36 -9.65 1.96
CA ASP A 86 8.61 -8.28 1.50
C ASP A 86 7.37 -7.78 0.77
N ILE A 87 6.85 -6.64 1.24
CA ILE A 87 5.63 -6.00 0.76
C ILE A 87 6.01 -4.63 0.20
N LEU A 88 6.02 -4.50 -1.13
CA LEU A 88 6.42 -3.27 -1.81
C LEU A 88 5.36 -2.17 -1.63
N ALA A 89 5.80 -0.95 -1.35
CA ALA A 89 4.99 0.26 -1.38
C ALA A 89 5.91 1.51 -1.43
N PRO A 90 5.40 2.68 -1.84
CA PRO A 90 6.16 3.92 -1.78
C PRO A 90 6.71 4.23 -0.37
N ILE A 91 7.89 4.84 -0.32
CA ILE A 91 8.44 5.40 0.92
C ILE A 91 7.44 6.41 1.47
N GLY A 92 7.13 6.32 2.76
CA GLY A 92 6.14 7.19 3.41
C GLY A 92 4.73 6.59 3.49
N THR A 93 4.46 5.43 2.89
CA THR A 93 3.14 4.79 3.02
C THR A 93 2.89 4.37 4.48
N PRO A 94 1.74 4.73 5.07
CA PRO A 94 1.41 4.34 6.45
C PRO A 94 1.43 2.82 6.65
N LEU A 95 2.18 2.40 7.66
CA LEU A 95 2.30 1.03 8.14
C LEU A 95 1.52 0.90 9.45
N VAL A 96 0.61 -0.06 9.52
CA VAL A 96 -0.34 -0.22 10.64
C VAL A 96 -0.33 -1.63 11.22
N SER A 97 -0.72 -1.76 12.49
CA SER A 97 -0.82 -3.07 13.14
C SER A 97 -1.91 -3.92 12.48
N PRO A 98 -1.62 -5.15 12.03
CA PRO A 98 -2.61 -6.02 11.41
C PRO A 98 -3.47 -6.77 12.43
N THR A 99 -3.08 -6.75 13.71
CA THR A 99 -3.84 -7.35 14.83
C THR A 99 -3.84 -6.39 16.02
N ASP A 100 -4.61 -6.73 17.05
CA ASP A 100 -4.34 -6.22 18.38
C ASP A 100 -2.95 -6.72 18.82
N ALA A 101 -2.20 -5.89 19.54
CA ALA A 101 -0.79 -6.18 19.82
C ALA A 101 -0.25 -5.37 21.00
N VAL A 102 0.96 -5.70 21.45
CA VAL A 102 1.73 -4.90 22.40
C VAL A 102 3.11 -4.65 21.82
N VAL A 103 3.56 -3.39 21.76
CA VAL A 103 4.91 -3.06 21.30
C VAL A 103 5.94 -3.59 22.29
N THR A 104 6.85 -4.44 21.84
CA THR A 104 7.89 -5.04 22.69
C THR A 104 9.25 -4.43 22.46
N TYR A 105 9.57 -4.03 21.23
CA TYR A 105 10.84 -3.38 20.90
C TYR A 105 10.66 -2.36 19.78
N ILE A 106 11.48 -1.30 19.84
CA ILE A 106 11.73 -0.38 18.74
C ILE A 106 13.25 -0.34 18.55
N MET A 107 13.72 -0.67 17.36
CA MET A 107 15.15 -0.78 17.05
C MET A 107 15.55 0.11 15.88
N TYR A 108 16.81 0.53 15.90
CA TYR A 108 17.46 1.32 14.86
C TYR A 108 18.83 0.70 14.61
N GLY A 109 19.12 0.22 13.40
CA GLY A 109 20.40 -0.39 13.12
C GLY A 109 20.69 -0.63 11.64
N ASP A 110 21.94 -1.00 11.35
CA ASP A 110 22.44 -1.08 9.97
C ASP A 110 21.85 -2.23 9.15
N SER A 111 21.33 -3.28 9.81
CA SER A 111 20.72 -4.43 9.12
C SER A 111 19.21 -4.25 8.98
N ALA A 112 18.48 -4.31 10.09
CA ALA A 112 17.01 -4.23 10.09
C ALA A 112 16.45 -2.82 9.81
N GLY A 113 17.31 -1.80 9.85
CA GLY A 113 16.90 -0.41 9.70
C GLY A 113 16.14 0.08 10.93
N ASN A 114 15.19 0.95 10.70
CA ASN A 114 14.19 1.32 11.70
C ASN A 114 13.17 0.19 11.77
N SER A 115 12.87 -0.29 12.97
CA SER A 115 12.03 -1.47 13.13
C SER A 115 11.17 -1.42 14.37
N VAL A 116 9.99 -2.03 14.27
CA VAL A 116 9.07 -2.24 15.38
C VAL A 116 8.85 -3.74 15.56
N TYR A 117 8.76 -4.20 16.80
CA TYR A 117 8.43 -5.57 17.15
C TYR A 117 7.26 -5.57 18.10
N THR A 118 6.30 -6.45 17.86
CA THR A 118 5.11 -6.59 18.71
C THR A 118 4.95 -8.00 19.22
N ALA A 119 4.41 -8.15 20.41
CA ALA A 119 3.72 -9.36 20.83
C ALA A 119 2.27 -9.30 20.32
N ASN A 120 1.78 -10.42 19.80
CA ASN A 120 0.47 -10.54 19.16
C ASN A 120 -0.27 -11.76 19.75
N PRO A 121 -1.59 -11.88 19.50
CA PRO A 121 -2.37 -13.03 19.94
C PRO A 121 -1.76 -14.37 19.56
N GLY A 122 -2.00 -15.40 20.38
CA GLY A 122 -1.39 -16.72 20.17
C GLY A 122 0.08 -16.83 20.56
N GLY A 123 0.61 -15.78 21.23
CA GLY A 123 1.98 -15.73 21.71
C GLY A 123 3.01 -15.46 20.61
N GLU A 124 2.58 -14.89 19.48
CA GLU A 124 3.44 -14.62 18.32
C GLU A 124 4.17 -13.29 18.46
N THR A 125 5.33 -13.20 17.81
CA THR A 125 6.03 -11.94 17.60
C THR A 125 5.97 -11.57 16.13
N PHE A 126 5.56 -10.33 15.86
CA PHE A 126 5.63 -9.76 14.52
C PHE A 126 6.74 -8.74 14.49
N ALA A 127 7.49 -8.72 13.39
CA ALA A 127 8.56 -7.76 13.16
C ALA A 127 8.28 -6.95 11.90
N TYR A 128 8.43 -5.64 11.99
CA TYR A 128 8.25 -4.68 10.91
C TYR A 128 9.58 -3.98 10.68
N LEU A 129 10.24 -4.27 9.56
CA LEU A 129 11.61 -3.82 9.28
C LEU A 129 11.68 -2.86 8.09
N HIS A 130 12.82 -2.18 7.98
CA HIS A 130 13.17 -1.22 6.91
C HIS A 130 12.30 0.04 6.85
N LEU A 131 11.62 0.40 7.95
CA LEU A 131 10.76 1.59 8.00
C LEU A 131 11.56 2.87 7.68
N ASP A 132 10.94 3.82 6.99
CA ASP A 132 11.52 5.16 6.80
C ASP A 132 11.57 5.88 8.15
N SER A 133 10.47 5.83 8.88
CA SER A 133 10.35 6.38 10.23
C SER A 133 9.34 5.58 11.05
N VAL A 134 9.63 5.45 12.35
CA VAL A 134 8.69 4.91 13.35
C VAL A 134 7.77 6.05 13.77
N ASN A 135 6.51 5.74 14.08
CA ASN A 135 5.58 6.71 14.65
C ASN A 135 6.23 7.34 15.91
N PRO A 136 6.46 8.67 15.94
CA PRO A 136 7.24 9.32 16.99
C PRO A 136 6.59 9.27 18.38
N THR A 137 5.29 8.97 18.46
CA THR A 137 4.58 8.80 19.74
C THR A 137 4.51 7.35 20.19
N LEU A 138 4.94 6.39 19.35
CA LEU A 138 4.94 4.97 19.67
C LEU A 138 6.05 4.63 20.66
N ALA A 139 5.71 3.87 21.70
CA ALA A 139 6.63 3.45 22.75
C ALA A 139 6.50 1.95 23.05
N VAL A 140 7.58 1.37 23.58
CA VAL A 140 7.56 0.02 24.13
C VAL A 140 6.53 -0.06 25.26
N GLY A 141 5.66 -1.06 25.19
CA GLY A 141 4.53 -1.26 26.10
C GLY A 141 3.23 -0.62 25.66
N ASP A 142 3.18 0.08 24.52
CA ASP A 142 1.91 0.53 23.96
C ASP A 142 1.05 -0.67 23.55
N VAL A 143 -0.22 -0.61 23.90
CA VAL A 143 -1.24 -1.57 23.46
C VAL A 143 -1.83 -1.01 22.17
N LEU A 144 -1.80 -1.82 21.14
CA LEU A 144 -2.26 -1.48 19.81
C LEU A 144 -3.53 -2.25 19.48
N HIS A 145 -4.37 -1.61 18.69
CA HIS A 145 -5.48 -2.23 18.00
C HIS A 145 -5.16 -2.38 16.52
N THR A 146 -5.90 -3.28 15.85
CA THR A 146 -5.83 -3.41 14.39
C THR A 146 -6.06 -2.05 13.71
N GLY A 147 -5.10 -1.63 12.89
CA GLY A 147 -5.10 -0.34 12.19
C GLY A 147 -4.32 0.78 12.89
N ASP A 148 -3.79 0.57 14.10
CA ASP A 148 -2.98 1.59 14.77
C ASP A 148 -1.63 1.80 14.06
N LEU A 149 -1.19 3.07 13.97
CA LEU A 149 0.01 3.46 13.24
C LEU A 149 1.29 3.03 13.95
N LEU A 150 2.08 2.24 13.25
CA LEU A 150 3.41 1.80 13.67
C LEU A 150 4.50 2.73 13.12
N GLY A 151 4.34 3.21 11.90
CA GLY A 151 5.31 4.05 11.21
C GLY A 151 5.03 4.12 9.72
N TYR A 152 6.08 4.25 8.92
CA TYR A 152 5.98 4.45 7.48
C TYR A 152 6.96 3.56 6.72
N VAL A 153 6.51 3.03 5.58
CA VAL A 153 7.33 2.21 4.67
C VAL A 153 8.59 2.97 4.26
N GLY A 154 9.72 2.27 4.14
CA GLY A 154 10.99 2.85 3.73
C GLY A 154 11.94 1.85 3.07
N ASP A 155 13.23 2.17 3.15
CA ASP A 155 14.33 1.34 2.68
C ASP A 155 15.52 1.35 3.67
N THR A 156 15.29 1.60 4.95
CA THR A 156 16.40 1.75 5.92
C THR A 156 17.11 0.43 6.23
N GLY A 157 18.34 0.51 6.75
CA GLY A 157 19.18 -0.66 7.01
C GLY A 157 19.78 -1.23 5.73
N ASN A 158 19.78 -2.55 5.59
CA ASN A 158 20.38 -3.22 4.43
C ASN A 158 19.50 -3.21 3.17
N ALA A 159 18.26 -2.70 3.26
CA ALA A 159 17.38 -2.46 2.12
C ALA A 159 17.76 -1.21 1.31
N LYS A 160 18.65 -0.37 1.85
CA LYS A 160 18.94 0.97 1.32
C LYS A 160 19.41 0.94 -0.12
N GLY A 161 18.78 1.76 -0.95
CA GLY A 161 19.07 1.84 -2.39
C GLY A 161 18.45 0.73 -3.23
N GLY A 162 17.68 -0.18 -2.62
CA GLY A 162 16.78 -1.10 -3.30
C GLY A 162 15.35 -0.54 -3.43
N PRO A 163 14.40 -1.35 -3.94
CA PRO A 163 12.98 -1.00 -3.90
C PRO A 163 12.49 -0.86 -2.46
N ALA A 164 11.75 0.21 -2.18
CA ALA A 164 11.14 0.43 -0.86
C ALA A 164 10.09 -0.65 -0.56
N HIS A 165 10.11 -1.15 0.68
CA HIS A 165 9.22 -2.21 1.13
C HIS A 165 9.11 -2.25 2.65
N LEU A 166 8.05 -2.91 3.12
CA LEU A 166 8.02 -3.50 4.44
C LEU A 166 8.59 -4.91 4.36
N HIS A 167 9.59 -5.22 5.17
CA HIS A 167 9.94 -6.61 5.48
C HIS A 167 9.19 -7.05 6.73
N PHE A 168 8.25 -7.97 6.57
CA PHE A 168 7.35 -8.42 7.63
C PHE A 168 7.63 -9.87 8.03
N GLU A 169 7.93 -10.12 9.31
CA GLU A 169 8.18 -11.46 9.84
C GLU A 169 7.10 -11.86 10.86
N MET A 170 6.78 -13.16 10.89
CA MET A 170 5.98 -13.78 11.93
C MET A 170 6.81 -14.86 12.65
N LEU A 171 6.93 -14.75 13.97
CA LEU A 171 7.79 -15.63 14.77
C LEU A 171 7.05 -16.23 15.97
N ARG A 172 7.37 -17.48 16.26
CA ARG A 172 7.12 -18.11 17.57
C ARG A 172 8.41 -18.65 18.16
N ASP A 173 8.88 -19.78 17.65
CA ASP A 173 10.20 -20.33 17.99
C ASP A 173 11.19 -20.11 16.84
N VAL A 174 10.66 -20.11 15.62
CA VAL A 174 11.37 -19.84 14.37
C VAL A 174 10.49 -18.95 13.49
N PRO A 175 11.06 -18.28 12.47
CA PRO A 175 10.27 -17.58 11.46
C PRO A 175 9.30 -18.52 10.73
N THR A 176 8.10 -18.03 10.49
CA THR A 176 7.02 -18.72 9.78
C THR A 176 6.57 -17.88 8.59
N ASP A 177 6.11 -18.54 7.52
CA ASP A 177 5.65 -17.86 6.31
C ASP A 177 4.42 -16.98 6.60
N PRO A 178 4.53 -15.64 6.46
CA PRO A 178 3.39 -14.75 6.65
C PRO A 178 2.35 -14.82 5.53
N PHE A 179 2.75 -15.22 4.33
CA PHE A 179 1.94 -15.11 3.11
C PHE A 179 0.57 -15.81 3.23
N PRO A 180 0.45 -17.04 3.76
CA PRO A 180 -0.84 -17.71 3.90
C PRO A 180 -1.84 -17.02 4.83
N ARG A 181 -1.37 -16.12 5.72
CA ARG A 181 -2.21 -15.43 6.72
C ARG A 181 -2.56 -14.00 6.31
N ILE A 182 -1.84 -13.43 5.35
CA ILE A 182 -2.17 -12.14 4.76
C ILE A 182 -3.25 -12.39 3.70
N THR A 183 -4.52 -12.37 4.12
CA THR A 183 -5.64 -12.83 3.29
C THR A 183 -6.51 -11.71 2.73
N ARG A 184 -6.33 -10.46 3.21
CA ARG A 184 -7.13 -9.31 2.78
C ARG A 184 -6.37 -7.99 2.80
N ALA A 185 -6.87 -6.99 2.08
CA ALA A 185 -6.54 -5.59 2.31
C ALA A 185 -7.58 -4.94 3.25
N PHE A 186 -7.28 -3.77 3.80
CA PHE A 186 -8.29 -2.94 4.45
C PHE A 186 -9.31 -2.44 3.41
N SER A 187 -10.59 -2.46 3.76
CA SER A 187 -11.66 -1.86 2.96
C SER A 187 -11.51 -0.33 2.91
N LEU A 188 -12.12 0.33 1.90
CA LEU A 188 -12.11 1.80 1.82
C LEU A 188 -12.63 2.46 3.11
N GLN A 189 -13.67 1.89 3.72
CA GLN A 189 -14.21 2.40 4.97
C GLN A 189 -13.22 2.27 6.14
N GLU A 190 -12.53 1.14 6.26
CA GLU A 190 -11.46 0.96 7.25
C GLU A 190 -10.31 1.93 7.00
N LYS A 191 -9.85 2.06 5.74
CA LYS A 191 -8.77 2.99 5.36
C LYS A 191 -9.09 4.43 5.76
N MET A 192 -10.30 4.92 5.48
CA MET A 192 -10.70 6.28 5.86
C MET A 192 -10.73 6.44 7.38
N LYS A 193 -11.33 5.49 8.10
CA LYS A 193 -11.40 5.51 9.57
C LYS A 193 -10.02 5.51 10.22
N ILE A 194 -9.13 4.62 9.75
CA ILE A 194 -7.75 4.52 10.24
C ILE A 194 -7.01 5.82 9.95
N THR A 195 -7.12 6.35 8.73
CA THR A 195 -6.48 7.61 8.35
C THR A 195 -6.96 8.78 9.22
N THR A 196 -8.27 8.88 9.50
CA THR A 196 -8.80 9.87 10.46
C THR A 196 -8.19 9.71 11.86
N ASN A 197 -7.97 8.48 12.33
CA ASN A 197 -7.34 8.24 13.62
C ASN A 197 -5.85 8.61 13.62
N ILE A 198 -5.14 8.35 12.52
CA ILE A 198 -3.75 8.78 12.33
C ILE A 198 -3.66 10.30 12.51
N TYR A 199 -4.49 11.08 11.80
CA TYR A 199 -4.47 12.54 11.88
C TYR A 199 -4.65 13.09 13.30
N LYS A 200 -5.45 12.43 14.17
CA LYS A 200 -5.63 12.87 15.57
C LYS A 200 -4.34 12.87 16.38
N GLY A 201 -3.37 12.03 16.03
CA GLY A 201 -2.07 11.94 16.68
C GLY A 201 -1.01 12.89 16.11
N LEU A 202 -1.30 13.58 15.01
CA LEU A 202 -0.33 14.40 14.30
C LEU A 202 -0.40 15.87 14.71
N ASN A 203 0.76 16.54 14.68
CA ASN A 203 0.80 17.99 14.67
C ASN A 203 0.50 18.53 13.26
N LEU A 204 0.26 19.84 13.14
CA LEU A 204 -0.14 20.48 11.88
C LEU A 204 0.85 20.26 10.73
N LEU A 205 2.16 20.24 10.99
CA LEU A 205 3.17 20.02 9.96
C LEU A 205 3.12 18.58 9.43
N HIS A 206 3.09 17.59 10.33
CA HIS A 206 3.02 16.19 9.94
C HIS A 206 1.69 15.86 9.27
N ALA A 207 0.58 16.44 9.72
CA ALA A 207 -0.72 16.31 9.06
C ALA A 207 -0.64 16.83 7.61
N LYS A 208 -0.07 18.01 7.39
CA LYS A 208 0.11 18.57 6.04
C LYS A 208 0.96 17.67 5.14
N LEU A 209 2.11 17.19 5.64
CA LEU A 209 2.99 16.31 4.87
C LEU A 209 2.32 14.98 4.53
N LEU A 210 1.59 14.39 5.48
CA LEU A 210 0.82 13.18 5.24
C LEU A 210 -0.29 13.43 4.21
N THR A 211 -1.03 14.53 4.31
CA THR A 211 -2.06 14.92 3.34
C THR A 211 -1.49 15.05 1.93
N GLU A 212 -0.36 15.75 1.78
CA GLU A 212 0.31 15.91 0.49
C GLU A 212 0.74 14.56 -0.09
N PHE A 213 1.37 13.72 0.73
CA PHE A 213 1.80 12.39 0.32
C PHE A 213 0.62 11.49 -0.09
N LEU A 214 -0.42 11.43 0.75
CA LEU A 214 -1.60 10.59 0.53
C LEU A 214 -2.37 11.01 -0.72
N LEU A 215 -2.46 12.32 -1.01
CA LEU A 215 -3.10 12.79 -2.23
C LEU A 215 -2.21 12.57 -3.46
N ASP A 216 -0.90 12.80 -3.37
CA ASP A 216 0.02 12.58 -4.49
C ASP A 216 0.07 11.10 -4.92
N HIS A 217 -0.07 10.17 -3.97
CA HIS A 217 0.05 8.74 -4.23
C HIS A 217 -1.30 8.00 -4.28
N PHE A 218 -2.33 8.46 -3.56
CA PHE A 218 -3.56 7.68 -3.34
C PHE A 218 -4.86 8.49 -3.44
N GLU A 219 -4.84 9.66 -4.09
CA GLU A 219 -6.04 10.51 -4.28
C GLU A 219 -7.28 9.72 -4.75
N ASP A 220 -7.09 8.75 -5.66
CA ASP A 220 -8.16 7.93 -6.23
C ASP A 220 -8.93 7.14 -5.17
N GLU A 221 -8.26 6.65 -4.11
CA GLU A 221 -8.94 5.95 -3.02
C GLU A 221 -9.85 6.88 -2.21
N PHE A 222 -9.44 8.15 -2.04
CA PHE A 222 -10.25 9.17 -1.37
C PHE A 222 -11.40 9.65 -2.26
N LEU A 223 -11.19 9.76 -3.57
CA LEU A 223 -12.26 10.08 -4.52
C LEU A 223 -13.29 8.94 -4.59
N ALA A 224 -12.84 7.68 -4.62
CA ALA A 224 -13.72 6.50 -4.57
C ALA A 224 -14.53 6.45 -3.25
N ALA A 225 -13.87 6.70 -2.10
CA ALA A 225 -14.56 6.78 -0.82
C ALA A 225 -15.63 7.88 -0.82
N LYS A 226 -15.31 9.08 -1.36
CA LYS A 226 -16.26 10.18 -1.51
C LYS A 226 -17.45 9.81 -2.40
N GLN A 227 -17.20 9.13 -3.52
CA GLN A 227 -18.25 8.67 -4.44
C GLN A 227 -19.18 7.65 -3.78
N GLN A 228 -18.66 6.79 -2.90
CA GLN A 228 -19.43 5.82 -2.11
C GLN A 228 -20.13 6.44 -0.89
N GLY A 229 -20.01 7.76 -0.67
CA GLY A 229 -20.58 8.45 0.49
C GLY A 229 -19.86 8.16 1.81
N ILE A 230 -18.64 7.63 1.76
CA ILE A 230 -17.80 7.40 2.94
C ILE A 230 -17.20 8.76 3.36
N THR A 231 -17.28 9.05 4.65
CA THR A 231 -16.69 10.27 5.22
C THR A 231 -15.16 10.23 5.11
N LEU A 232 -14.59 11.26 4.47
CA LEU A 232 -13.14 11.42 4.36
C LEU A 232 -12.56 12.05 5.63
N PRO A 233 -11.25 11.86 5.92
CA PRO A 233 -10.54 12.67 6.90
C PRO A 233 -10.66 14.17 6.57
N ASP A 234 -10.82 15.02 7.60
CA ASP A 234 -11.07 16.45 7.43
C ASP A 234 -9.96 17.15 6.63
N ASP A 235 -8.70 16.82 6.88
CA ASP A 235 -7.54 17.37 6.17
C ASP A 235 -7.58 17.05 4.67
N ILE A 236 -7.98 15.81 4.31
CA ILE A 236 -8.14 15.37 2.92
C ILE A 236 -9.35 16.07 2.29
N ALA A 237 -10.48 16.08 2.99
CA ALA A 237 -11.72 16.72 2.52
C ALA A 237 -11.53 18.22 2.26
N ALA A 238 -10.73 18.90 3.10
CA ALA A 238 -10.42 20.31 2.95
C ALA A 238 -9.66 20.60 1.65
N VAL A 239 -8.69 19.76 1.28
CA VAL A 239 -7.94 19.92 0.03
C VAL A 239 -8.82 19.58 -1.18
N LEU A 240 -9.51 18.43 -1.15
CA LEU A 240 -10.38 18.01 -2.26
C LEU A 240 -11.64 18.90 -2.43
N GLY A 241 -12.04 19.62 -1.38
CA GLY A 241 -13.12 20.61 -1.44
C GLY A 241 -12.69 21.94 -2.05
N GLN A 242 -11.42 22.34 -1.89
CA GLN A 242 -10.87 23.59 -2.44
C GLN A 242 -10.70 23.53 -3.97
N THR A 243 -10.64 22.34 -4.57
CA THR A 243 -10.54 22.14 -6.03
C THR A 243 -11.83 22.52 -6.79
N THR A 244 -12.90 22.97 -6.12
CA THR A 244 -14.18 23.35 -6.77
C THR A 244 -14.21 24.78 -7.35
N VAL A 245 -13.13 25.56 -7.27
CA VAL A 245 -13.04 26.90 -7.88
C VAL A 245 -11.80 27.05 -8.78
N ALA A 246 -11.59 26.09 -9.66
CA ALA A 246 -10.89 26.32 -10.91
C ALA A 246 -11.75 25.71 -12.01
N SER A 247 -12.59 26.55 -12.61
CA SER A 247 -13.31 26.28 -13.84
C SER A 247 -12.31 25.87 -14.93
N LEU A 248 -12.05 24.58 -15.04
CA LEU A 248 -11.59 23.97 -16.28
C LEU A 248 -12.86 23.67 -17.07
N SER A 249 -13.12 24.57 -18.02
CA SER A 249 -13.91 24.31 -19.21
C SER A 249 -13.85 22.83 -19.56
N ILE A 250 -15.02 22.19 -19.52
CA ILE A 250 -15.26 20.84 -19.99
C ILE A 250 -14.96 20.86 -21.49
N HIS A 251 -13.71 20.64 -21.85
CA HIS A 251 -13.43 20.15 -23.18
C HIS A 251 -13.69 18.66 -23.12
N GLU A 252 -14.71 18.27 -23.86
CA GLU A 252 -14.96 16.93 -24.38
C GLU A 252 -13.70 16.49 -25.16
N SER A 253 -12.61 16.21 -24.43
CA SER A 253 -11.30 15.92 -25.01
C SER A 253 -11.09 14.42 -24.95
N SER A 254 -11.19 13.80 -26.13
CA SER A 254 -10.68 12.47 -26.46
C SER A 254 -11.04 11.35 -25.47
N LEU A 255 -12.01 10.52 -25.86
CA LEU A 255 -12.27 9.21 -25.22
C LEU A 255 -11.04 8.28 -25.25
N VAL A 256 -9.99 8.62 -25.99
CA VAL A 256 -8.79 7.83 -26.20
C VAL A 256 -7.60 8.45 -25.46
N PRO A 257 -6.94 7.72 -24.55
CA PRO A 257 -5.73 8.21 -23.89
C PRO A 257 -4.61 8.49 -24.90
N ALA A 258 -3.98 9.67 -24.80
CA ALA A 258 -3.03 10.19 -25.80
C ALA A 258 -1.56 9.81 -25.55
N ARG A 259 -1.30 8.98 -24.54
CA ARG A 259 0.03 8.54 -24.14
C ARG A 259 0.02 7.08 -23.70
N ASP A 260 1.20 6.49 -23.63
CA ASP A 260 1.36 5.16 -23.07
C ASP A 260 1.00 5.16 -21.58
N LEU A 261 0.25 4.15 -21.16
CA LEU A 261 -0.15 3.95 -19.77
C LEU A 261 0.36 2.59 -19.28
N THR A 262 0.97 2.65 -18.11
CA THR A 262 1.58 1.52 -17.43
C THR A 262 1.15 1.45 -15.97
N ILE A 263 1.45 0.35 -15.27
CA ILE A 263 1.24 0.27 -13.82
C ILE A 263 1.84 1.52 -13.16
N GLY A 264 1.07 2.20 -12.32
CA GLY A 264 1.47 3.46 -11.69
C GLY A 264 0.95 4.71 -12.41
N SER A 265 0.48 4.61 -13.66
CA SER A 265 -0.09 5.74 -14.40
C SER A 265 -1.41 6.19 -13.76
N ARG A 266 -1.66 7.51 -13.77
CA ARG A 266 -2.84 8.15 -13.16
C ARG A 266 -3.47 9.24 -14.04
N GLY A 267 -4.70 9.62 -13.71
CA GLY A 267 -5.39 10.80 -14.24
C GLY A 267 -6.38 10.52 -15.37
N GLU A 268 -6.84 11.58 -16.04
CA GLU A 268 -7.91 11.53 -17.06
C GLU A 268 -7.64 10.53 -18.20
N ASP A 269 -6.39 10.36 -18.61
CA ASP A 269 -5.99 9.35 -19.60
C ASP A 269 -6.34 7.93 -19.12
N VAL A 270 -6.06 7.60 -17.86
CA VAL A 270 -6.38 6.28 -17.30
C VAL A 270 -7.88 6.13 -17.10
N LEU A 271 -8.56 7.20 -16.68
CA LEU A 271 -10.01 7.21 -16.55
C LEU A 271 -10.70 6.98 -17.90
N ALA A 272 -10.20 7.59 -18.97
CA ALA A 272 -10.65 7.37 -20.34
C ALA A 272 -10.45 5.91 -20.75
N LEU A 273 -9.24 5.36 -20.54
CA LEU A 273 -8.94 3.95 -20.79
C LEU A 273 -9.91 3.01 -20.05
N GLN A 274 -10.07 3.19 -18.73
CA GLN A 274 -10.93 2.33 -17.92
C GLN A 274 -12.39 2.44 -18.36
N LYS A 275 -12.89 3.64 -18.68
CA LYS A 275 -14.24 3.81 -19.25
C LYS A 275 -14.39 3.04 -20.56
N GLN A 276 -13.38 3.04 -21.43
CA GLN A 276 -13.41 2.27 -22.67
C GLN A 276 -13.37 0.76 -22.42
N LEU A 277 -12.56 0.28 -21.46
CA LEU A 277 -12.52 -1.12 -21.07
C LEU A 277 -13.85 -1.58 -20.48
N LEU A 278 -14.51 -0.74 -19.68
CA LEU A 278 -15.84 -0.99 -19.13
C LEU A 278 -16.92 -1.02 -20.21
N LEU A 279 -16.83 -0.15 -21.23
CA LEU A 279 -17.72 -0.16 -22.37
C LEU A 279 -17.52 -1.40 -23.25
N ALA A 280 -16.27 -1.82 -23.45
CA ALA A 280 -15.96 -3.04 -24.19
C ALA A 280 -16.42 -4.30 -23.42
N ASN A 281 -16.37 -4.26 -22.09
CA ASN A 281 -16.82 -5.32 -21.18
C ASN A 281 -16.29 -6.72 -21.57
N VAL A 282 -14.99 -6.79 -21.83
CA VAL A 282 -14.32 -8.00 -22.30
C VAL A 282 -13.61 -8.69 -21.15
N GLY A 283 -14.11 -9.87 -20.77
CA GLY A 283 -13.47 -10.74 -19.79
C GLY A 283 -13.82 -10.44 -18.33
N ALA A 284 -13.22 -11.22 -17.42
CA ALA A 284 -13.56 -11.19 -16.00
C ALA A 284 -12.92 -9.99 -15.29
N ALA A 285 -11.76 -9.53 -15.76
CA ALA A 285 -11.11 -8.34 -15.20
C ALA A 285 -11.88 -7.06 -15.55
N ALA A 286 -12.49 -6.97 -16.74
CA ALA A 286 -13.38 -5.85 -17.07
C ALA A 286 -14.64 -5.81 -16.20
N GLN A 287 -15.21 -6.98 -15.87
CA GLN A 287 -16.34 -7.09 -14.95
C GLN A 287 -15.96 -6.72 -13.52
N ALA A 288 -14.83 -7.21 -13.03
CA ALA A 288 -14.30 -6.82 -11.72
C ALA A 288 -13.95 -5.32 -11.67
N LEU A 289 -13.47 -4.74 -12.78
CA LEU A 289 -13.27 -3.30 -12.90
C LEU A 289 -14.60 -2.53 -12.85
N ALA A 290 -15.71 -3.12 -13.33
CA ALA A 290 -17.03 -2.49 -13.26
C ALA A 290 -17.56 -2.43 -11.81
N ASP A 291 -17.29 -3.46 -11.01
CA ASP A 291 -17.65 -3.49 -9.59
C ASP A 291 -16.88 -2.44 -8.78
N VAL A 292 -15.64 -2.13 -9.18
CA VAL A 292 -14.77 -1.13 -8.54
C VAL A 292 -15.00 0.28 -9.10
N GLY A 293 -15.40 0.39 -10.37
CA GLY A 293 -15.53 1.65 -11.12
C GLY A 293 -14.23 2.13 -11.75
N ALA A 294 -14.32 3.03 -12.73
CA ALA A 294 -13.14 3.67 -13.33
C ALA A 294 -12.49 4.59 -12.29
N THR A 295 -11.35 4.17 -11.76
CA THR A 295 -10.66 4.81 -10.64
C THR A 295 -9.71 5.93 -11.05
N GLY A 296 -9.31 6.00 -12.32
CA GLY A 296 -8.22 6.87 -12.78
C GLY A 296 -6.82 6.34 -12.44
N TYR A 297 -6.70 5.15 -11.84
CA TYR A 297 -5.42 4.49 -11.54
C TYR A 297 -5.17 3.23 -12.38
N PHE A 298 -3.99 3.18 -12.99
CA PHE A 298 -3.54 2.00 -13.72
C PHE A 298 -2.87 1.04 -12.73
N GLY A 299 -3.68 0.23 -12.04
CA GLY A 299 -3.22 -0.87 -11.18
C GLY A 299 -3.25 -2.22 -11.88
N ALA A 300 -3.08 -3.31 -11.14
CA ALA A 300 -3.13 -4.66 -11.71
C ALA A 300 -4.49 -5.04 -12.30
N LEU A 301 -5.59 -4.54 -11.73
CA LEU A 301 -6.92 -4.76 -12.30
C LEU A 301 -7.06 -4.10 -13.69
N THR A 302 -6.60 -2.85 -13.81
CA THR A 302 -6.54 -2.15 -15.10
C THR A 302 -5.61 -2.86 -16.08
N LYS A 303 -4.43 -3.31 -15.62
CA LYS A 303 -3.50 -4.11 -16.45
C LYS A 303 -4.15 -5.40 -16.96
N SER A 304 -4.87 -6.10 -16.10
CA SER A 304 -5.56 -7.35 -16.45
C SER A 304 -6.69 -7.11 -17.44
N ALA A 305 -7.48 -6.05 -17.24
CA ALA A 305 -8.52 -5.65 -18.19
C ALA A 305 -7.95 -5.24 -19.55
N VAL A 306 -6.81 -4.52 -19.59
CA VAL A 306 -6.10 -4.21 -20.85
C VAL A 306 -5.61 -5.48 -21.54
N LEU A 307 -5.09 -6.45 -20.78
CA LEU A 307 -4.62 -7.72 -21.33
C LEU A 307 -5.77 -8.53 -21.96
N GLU A 308 -6.90 -8.66 -21.26
CA GLU A 308 -8.09 -9.35 -21.79
C GLU A 308 -8.60 -8.67 -23.06
N TYR A 309 -8.62 -7.33 -23.08
CA TYR A 309 -8.97 -6.55 -24.26
C TYR A 309 -8.01 -6.84 -25.44
N GLN A 310 -6.70 -6.76 -25.22
CA GLN A 310 -5.70 -7.03 -26.26
C GLN A 310 -5.84 -8.45 -26.84
N LEU A 311 -6.09 -9.44 -26.00
CA LEU A 311 -6.29 -10.83 -26.45
C LEU A 311 -7.56 -10.98 -27.29
N ALA A 312 -8.68 -10.38 -26.86
CA ALA A 312 -9.95 -10.49 -27.56
C ALA A 312 -9.94 -9.80 -28.93
N TYR A 313 -9.19 -8.71 -29.07
CA TYR A 313 -9.04 -7.96 -30.32
C TYR A 313 -7.76 -8.32 -31.11
N HIS A 314 -7.07 -9.40 -30.73
CA HIS A 314 -5.87 -9.90 -31.42
C HIS A 314 -4.72 -8.87 -31.54
N ILE A 315 -4.59 -7.97 -30.57
CA ILE A 315 -3.53 -6.97 -30.48
C ILE A 315 -2.24 -7.66 -30.02
N THR A 316 -1.13 -7.45 -30.74
CA THR A 316 0.15 -8.10 -30.45
C THR A 316 1.27 -7.06 -30.24
N PRO A 317 2.05 -7.10 -29.15
CA PRO A 317 1.98 -8.05 -28.04
C PRO A 317 0.84 -7.76 -27.05
N ALA A 318 0.14 -8.82 -26.61
CA ALA A 318 -0.80 -8.73 -25.50
C ALA A 318 -0.03 -8.79 -24.17
N ASN A 319 0.31 -7.62 -23.62
CA ASN A 319 1.17 -7.47 -22.44
C ASN A 319 0.50 -6.73 -21.27
N GLY A 320 -0.76 -6.30 -21.45
CA GLY A 320 -1.54 -5.56 -20.46
C GLY A 320 -1.14 -4.09 -20.30
N TYR A 321 -0.25 -3.56 -21.13
CA TYR A 321 0.12 -2.15 -21.14
C TYR A 321 -0.62 -1.43 -22.27
N TYR A 322 -1.08 -0.21 -22.00
CA TYR A 322 -1.69 0.62 -23.03
C TYR A 322 -0.59 1.35 -23.81
N GLY A 323 -0.28 0.87 -25.01
CA GLY A 323 0.68 1.50 -25.93
C GLY A 323 0.08 1.74 -27.31
N ILE A 324 0.89 2.17 -28.28
CA ILE A 324 0.47 2.53 -29.65
C ILE A 324 -0.45 1.48 -30.30
N GLU A 325 -0.12 0.19 -30.18
CA GLU A 325 -0.94 -0.89 -30.76
C GLU A 325 -2.34 -0.96 -30.13
N THR A 326 -2.44 -0.69 -28.82
CA THR A 326 -3.74 -0.66 -28.13
C THR A 326 -4.50 0.63 -28.43
N GLN A 327 -3.80 1.77 -28.52
CA GLN A 327 -4.37 3.07 -28.90
C GLN A 327 -5.09 3.01 -30.26
N GLN A 328 -4.50 2.33 -31.24
CA GLN A 328 -5.07 2.22 -32.57
C GLN A 328 -6.41 1.47 -32.60
N VAL A 329 -6.57 0.45 -31.76
CA VAL A 329 -7.79 -0.38 -31.72
C VAL A 329 -8.85 0.16 -30.76
N LEU A 330 -8.44 0.84 -29.68
CA LEU A 330 -9.35 1.50 -28.73
C LEU A 330 -10.01 2.76 -29.30
N SER A 331 -9.57 3.24 -30.47
CA SER A 331 -10.03 4.49 -31.08
C SER A 331 -11.40 4.34 -31.76
N PRO A 332 -12.39 5.22 -31.47
CA PRO A 332 -13.74 5.12 -32.02
C PRO A 332 -13.82 5.24 -33.56
N GLU A 333 -12.78 5.75 -34.22
CA GLU A 333 -12.69 5.80 -35.69
C GLU A 333 -12.51 4.43 -36.35
N THR A 334 -12.17 3.37 -35.59
CA THR A 334 -11.92 2.03 -36.13
C THR A 334 -13.10 1.05 -35.96
N HIS A 335 -14.18 1.46 -35.28
CA HIS A 335 -15.31 0.58 -34.99
C HIS A 335 -16.15 0.16 -36.22
N ASP A 336 -15.97 0.81 -37.38
CA ASP A 336 -16.64 0.44 -38.62
C ASP A 336 -15.91 -0.65 -39.44
N GLU A 337 -14.66 -1.01 -39.10
CA GLU A 337 -13.87 -1.98 -39.89
C GLU A 337 -13.43 -3.25 -39.14
N ILE A 338 -13.64 -3.35 -37.81
CA ILE A 338 -13.22 -4.55 -37.05
C ILE A 338 -14.41 -5.50 -36.84
N PRO A 339 -14.34 -6.75 -37.34
CA PRO A 339 -15.44 -7.70 -37.19
C PRO A 339 -15.72 -7.98 -35.71
N ALA A 340 -17.00 -7.96 -35.34
CA ALA A 340 -17.46 -8.23 -33.99
C ALA A 340 -16.83 -9.53 -33.42
N PRO A 341 -16.51 -9.57 -32.12
CA PRO A 341 -15.95 -10.76 -31.50
C PRO A 341 -16.86 -11.96 -31.72
N LYS A 342 -16.31 -13.04 -32.30
CA LYS A 342 -17.02 -14.32 -32.40
C LYS A 342 -17.09 -14.93 -31.01
N ILE A 343 -18.22 -14.73 -30.33
CA ILE A 343 -18.56 -15.46 -29.10
C ILE A 343 -18.62 -16.96 -29.48
N PRO A 344 -17.82 -17.84 -28.86
CA PRO A 344 -18.01 -19.28 -29.01
C PRO A 344 -19.35 -19.64 -28.39
N ILE A 345 -20.30 -20.04 -29.23
CA ILE A 345 -21.56 -20.62 -28.77
C ILE A 345 -21.18 -21.99 -28.17
N PRO A 346 -21.51 -22.29 -26.90
CA PRO A 346 -21.31 -23.64 -26.38
C PRO A 346 -22.23 -24.58 -27.16
N GLU A 347 -21.65 -25.59 -27.82
CA GLU A 347 -22.44 -26.64 -28.48
C GLU A 347 -23.24 -27.44 -27.43
N PRO A 348 -24.47 -27.87 -27.77
CA PRO A 348 -25.43 -28.47 -26.83
C PRO A 348 -25.03 -29.85 -26.28
#